data_AF-A0A958JYA2-F1
#
_entry.id   AF-A0A958JYA2-F1
#
_cell.length_a   1.000
_cell.length_b   1.000
_cell.length_c   1.000
_cell.angle_alpha   90.00
_cell.angle_beta   90.00
_cell.angle_gamma   90.00
#
_symmetry.space_group_name_H-M   'P 1'
#
loop_
_entity.id
_entity.type
_entity.pdbx_description
1 polymer ?
#
loop_
_entity_poly.entity_id
_entity_poly.type
_entity_poly.pdbx_seq_one_letter_code
_entity_poly.pdbx_strand_id
1 'polypeptide(L)' 'MTEIPEEVKIFLVEAYENLDQVEQDLVDLEKAPTDGELINSVFRAIHTIKGNSGFLAFNKLE' A
#
# COMPACT_ATOMS: atom_id res chain seq x y z
N MET A 1 3.80 -28.16 7.64
CA MET A 1 3.81 -26.86 6.94
C MET A 1 3.00 -25.93 7.83
N THR A 2 3.63 -24.95 8.47
CA THR A 2 2.91 -23.99 9.31
C THR A 2 2.01 -23.16 8.41
N GLU A 3 0.73 -23.12 8.73
CA GLU A 3 -0.26 -22.34 7.99
C GLU A 3 0.04 -20.85 8.19
N ILE A 4 -0.10 -20.05 7.11
CA ILE A 4 0.07 -18.60 7.20
C ILE A 4 -1.06 -18.05 8.08
N PRO A 5 -0.76 -17.20 9.08
CA PRO A 5 -1.80 -16.59 9.91
C PRO A 5 -2.81 -15.80 9.07
N GLU A 6 -4.07 -15.81 9.47
CA GLU A 6 -5.15 -15.23 8.66
C GLU A 6 -4.99 -13.71 8.53
N GLU A 7 -4.55 -13.05 9.58
CA GLU A 7 -4.20 -11.62 9.61
C GLU A 7 -3.11 -11.26 8.59
N VAL A 8 -2.16 -12.18 8.34
CA VAL A 8 -1.12 -11.99 7.33
C VAL A 8 -1.70 -12.13 5.93
N LYS A 9 -2.65 -13.04 5.71
CA LYS A 9 -3.34 -13.17 4.41
C LYS A 9 -4.14 -11.91 4.09
N ILE A 10 -4.90 -11.41 5.06
CA ILE A 10 -5.67 -10.17 4.92
C ILE A 10 -4.74 -9.00 4.59
N PHE A 11 -3.65 -8.84 5.36
CA PHE A 11 -2.65 -7.81 5.08
C PHE A 11 -2.08 -7.91 3.68
N LEU A 12 -1.75 -9.12 3.20
CA LEU A 12 -1.22 -9.29 1.85
C LEU A 12 -2.22 -8.85 0.79
N VAL A 13 -3.49 -9.25 0.93
CA VAL A 13 -4.55 -8.83 0.00
C VAL A 13 -4.70 -7.30 -0.02
N GLU A 14 -4.84 -6.68 1.15
CA GLU A 14 -4.96 -5.22 1.24
C GLU A 14 -3.72 -4.49 0.72
N ALA A 15 -2.52 -5.02 0.99
CA ALA A 15 -1.28 -4.44 0.51
C ALA A 15 -1.18 -4.51 -1.02
N TYR A 16 -1.58 -5.62 -1.64
CA TYR A 16 -1.63 -5.72 -3.10
C TYR A 16 -2.65 -4.76 -3.70
N GLU A 17 -3.84 -4.63 -3.14
CA GLU A 17 -4.84 -3.66 -3.61
C GLU A 17 -4.33 -2.20 -3.53
N ASN A 18 -3.65 -1.84 -2.44
CA ASN A 18 -3.04 -0.53 -2.30
C ASN A 18 -1.89 -0.32 -3.29
N LEU A 19 -1.09 -1.34 -3.57
CA LEU A 19 0.00 -1.26 -4.56
C LEU A 19 -0.53 -1.11 -5.98
N ASP A 20 -1.60 -1.82 -6.33
CA ASP A 20 -2.26 -1.68 -7.63
C ASP A 20 -2.80 -0.25 -7.82
N GLN A 21 -3.36 0.35 -6.77
CA GLN A 21 -3.80 1.75 -6.80
C GLN A 21 -2.61 2.71 -6.97
N VAL A 22 -1.51 2.49 -6.26
CA VAL A 22 -0.28 3.29 -6.40
C VAL A 22 0.25 3.21 -7.83
N GLU A 23 0.28 2.02 -8.44
CA GLU A 23 0.72 1.86 -9.82
C GLU A 23 -0.13 2.70 -10.78
N GLN A 24 -1.45 2.66 -10.65
CA GLN A 24 -2.34 3.46 -11.50
C GLN A 24 -2.18 4.97 -11.28
N ASP A 25 -2.13 5.41 -10.03
CA ASP A 25 -1.95 6.82 -9.70
C ASP A 25 -0.61 7.35 -10.24
N LEU A 26 0.44 6.53 -10.21
CA LEU A 26 1.74 6.87 -10.80
C LEU A 26 1.68 6.97 -12.32
N VAL A 27 0.99 6.06 -13.00
CA VAL A 27 0.78 6.13 -14.47
C VAL A 27 0.01 7.39 -14.85
N ASP A 28 -0.98 7.81 -14.05
CA ASP A 28 -1.72 9.03 -14.33
C ASP A 28 -0.94 10.30 -13.97
N LEU A 29 -0.06 10.25 -12.97
CA LEU A 29 0.90 11.32 -12.67
C LEU A 29 1.87 11.59 -13.82
N GLU A 30 2.20 10.60 -14.66
CA GLU A 30 3.01 10.84 -15.87
C GLU A 30 2.34 11.86 -16.81
N LYS A 31 1.01 11.92 -16.83
CA LYS A 31 0.22 12.86 -17.63
C LYS A 31 -0.07 14.16 -16.88
N ALA A 32 -0.22 14.09 -15.56
CA ALA A 32 -0.60 15.21 -14.70
C ALA A 32 0.33 15.34 -13.47
N PRO A 33 1.62 15.69 -13.66
CA PRO A 33 2.66 15.56 -12.62
C PRO A 33 2.51 16.50 -11.42
N THR A 34 1.63 17.51 -11.51
CA THR A 34 1.35 18.46 -10.43
C THR A 34 -0.03 18.24 -9.82
N ASP A 35 -0.72 17.15 -10.15
CA ASP A 35 -2.01 16.82 -9.57
C ASP A 35 -1.83 16.41 -8.10
N GLY A 36 -2.21 17.31 -7.21
CA GLY A 36 -2.08 17.11 -5.77
C GLY A 36 -2.96 15.97 -5.24
N GLU A 37 -4.08 15.65 -5.90
CA GLU A 37 -4.94 14.55 -5.46
C GLU A 37 -4.33 13.19 -5.75
N LEU A 38 -3.71 13.01 -6.93
CA LEU A 38 -2.97 11.79 -7.26
C LEU A 38 -1.77 11.61 -6.31
N ILE A 39 -1.01 12.68 -6.05
CA ILE A 39 0.10 12.64 -5.08
C ILE A 39 -0.39 12.24 -3.69
N ASN A 40 -1.49 12.83 -3.23
CA ASN A 40 -2.08 12.52 -1.93
C ASN A 40 -2.61 11.08 -1.87
N SER A 41 -3.15 10.57 -2.99
CA SER A 41 -3.63 9.19 -3.09
C SER A 41 -2.50 8.18 -2.92
N VAL A 42 -1.40 8.36 -3.67
CA VAL A 42 -0.18 7.54 -3.53
C VAL A 42 0.34 7.56 -2.10
N PHE A 43 0.42 8.76 -1.49
CA PHE A 43 0.88 8.89 -0.11
C PHE A 43 0.00 8.13 0.87
N ARG A 44 -1.33 8.24 0.75
CA ARG A 44 -2.28 7.54 1.64
C ARG A 44 -2.16 6.02 1.49
N ALA A 45 -2.07 5.50 0.28
CA ALA A 45 -1.95 4.07 0.04
C ALA A 45 -0.67 3.49 0.67
N ILE A 46 0.47 4.17 0.48
CA ILE A 46 1.75 3.78 1.11
C ILE A 46 1.66 3.90 2.64
N HIS A 47 1.03 4.96 3.16
CA HIS A 47 0.86 5.17 4.60
C HIS A 47 0.00 4.07 5.25
N THR A 48 -1.03 3.59 4.56
CA THR A 48 -1.87 2.46 5.01
C THR A 48 -1.05 1.18 5.09
N ILE A 49 -0.28 0.83 4.05
CA ILE A 49 0.59 -0.37 4.06
C ILE A 49 1.57 -0.31 5.24
N LYS A 50 2.21 0.85 5.44
CA LYS A 50 3.14 1.09 6.55
C LYS A 50 2.47 1.00 7.93
N GLY A 51 1.23 1.46 8.05
CA GLY A 51 0.47 1.35 9.30
C GLY A 51 0.15 -0.10 9.64
N ASN A 52 -0.31 -0.86 8.65
CA ASN A 52 -0.68 -2.27 8.83
C ASN A 52 0.55 -3.16 9.05
N SER A 53 1.69 -2.84 8.45
CA SER A 53 2.96 -3.55 8.72
C SER A 53 3.43 -3.36 10.16
N GLY A 54 3.30 -2.15 10.72
CA GLY A 54 3.59 -1.87 12.14
C GLY A 54 2.69 -2.68 13.08
N PHE A 55 1.39 -2.81 12.77
CA PHE A 55 0.46 -3.64 13.55
C PHE A 55 0.86 -5.13 13.57
N LEU A 56 1.40 -5.65 12.47
CA LEU A 56 1.88 -7.03 12.35
C LEU A 56 3.34 -7.23 12.80
N ALA A 57 3.98 -6.20 13.36
CA ALA A 57 5.39 -6.20 13.75
C ALA A 57 6.35 -6.53 12.59
N PHE A 58 5.97 -6.18 11.36
CA PHE A 58 6.82 -6.27 10.18
C PHE A 58 7.76 -5.07 10.09
N ASN A 59 8.68 -4.94 11.05
CA ASN A 59 9.55 -3.78 11.26
C ASN A 59 10.43 -3.37 10.05
N LYS A 60 10.53 -4.20 9.01
CA LYS A 60 11.25 -3.86 7.76
C LYS A 60 10.38 -3.09 6.76
N LEU A 61 9.07 -3.07 6.99
CA LEU A 61 8.05 -2.46 6.15
C LEU A 61 7.37 -1.27 6.85
N GLU A 62 7.78 -0.94 8.08
CA GLU A 62 7.42 0.30 8.79
C GLU A 62 8.33 1.46 8.38
#